data_AF-A0A0Q5U3L1-F1
#
_entry.id   AF-A0A0Q5U3L1-F1
#
_cell.length_a   1.000
_cell.length_b   1.000
_cell.length_c   1.000
_cell.angle_alpha   90.00
_cell.angle_beta   90.00
_cell.angle_gamma   90.00
#
_symmetry.space_group_name_H-M   'P 1'
#
loop_
_entity.id
_entity.type
_entity.pdbx_description
1 polymer ?
#
loop_
_entity_poly.entity_id
_entity_poly.type
_entity_poly.pdbx_seq_one_letter_code
_entity_poly.pdbx_strand_id
1 'polypeptide(L)'
;MYDIRPNLVIGFHGCDKSIADKLITNQAVIEKSEKPYDWLGHGMYFWENNLERARQWAEDKQRRGEIKEAGVVGAVLQLGNCLDFLDSKYLNLLAVYYKLMVANLIVL
;
A
#
# COMPACT_ATOMS: atom_id res chain seq x y z
N MET A 1 18.47 -8.84 12.48
CA MET A 1 18.06 -8.72 13.92
C MET A 1 16.93 -7.73 14.08
N TYR A 2 16.92 -6.58 13.38
CA TYR A 2 15.83 -5.58 13.42
C TYR A 2 14.80 -5.71 12.28
N ASP A 3 14.67 -6.90 11.71
CA ASP A 3 13.79 -7.16 10.55
C ASP A 3 12.31 -7.17 10.93
N ILE A 4 12.02 -7.50 12.19
CA ILE A 4 10.69 -7.38 12.79
C ILE A 4 10.76 -6.22 13.75
N ARG A 5 10.11 -5.12 13.39
CA ARG A 5 10.05 -3.95 14.27
C ARG A 5 8.84 -4.07 15.21
N PRO A 6 8.99 -3.78 16.51
CA PRO A 6 7.89 -3.88 17.47
C PRO A 6 6.91 -2.70 17.36
N ASN A 7 7.17 -1.72 16.49
CA ASN A 7 6.32 -0.55 16.34
C ASN A 7 5.03 -0.87 15.57
N LEU A 8 3.95 -0.27 16.05
CA LEU A 8 2.71 -0.17 15.29
C LEU A 8 2.81 1.05 14.38
N VAL A 9 2.43 0.88 13.11
CA VAL A 9 2.41 1.95 12.12
C VAL A 9 0.98 2.43 11.94
N ILE A 10 0.76 3.75 11.97
CA ILE A 10 -0.54 4.32 11.64
C ILE A 10 -0.58 4.61 10.15
N GLY A 11 -1.48 3.93 9.44
CA GLY A 11 -1.66 4.08 8.00
C GLY A 11 -3.03 4.64 7.66
N PHE A 12 -3.12 5.40 6.57
CA PHE A 12 -4.37 5.93 6.05
C PHE A 12 -4.60 5.48 4.60
N HIS A 13 -5.75 4.88 4.33
CA HIS A 13 -6.14 4.42 2.99
C HIS A 13 -7.25 5.31 2.43
N GLY A 14 -6.94 6.05 1.37
CA GLY A 14 -7.92 6.83 0.62
C GLY A 14 -8.72 5.96 -0.35
N CYS A 15 -10.05 5.98 -0.26
CA CYS A 15 -10.96 5.14 -1.03
C CYS A 15 -12.32 5.83 -1.24
N ASP A 16 -13.28 5.14 -1.85
CA ASP A 16 -14.67 5.61 -1.85
C ASP A 16 -15.25 5.54 -0.44
N LYS A 17 -16.06 6.52 -0.05
CA LYS A 17 -16.70 6.58 1.28
C LYS A 17 -17.45 5.29 1.61
N SER A 18 -18.14 4.68 0.64
CA SER A 18 -18.85 3.43 0.87
C SER A 18 -17.91 2.26 1.23
N ILE A 19 -16.67 2.28 0.73
CA ILE A 19 -15.64 1.29 1.09
C ILE A 19 -15.10 1.58 2.49
N ALA A 20 -14.84 2.84 2.83
CA ALA A 20 -14.42 3.21 4.19
C ALA A 20 -15.47 2.79 5.23
N ASP A 21 -16.75 3.09 4.99
CA ASP A 21 -17.85 2.75 5.88
C ASP A 21 -18.00 1.21 6.02
N LYS A 22 -17.84 0.46 4.92
CA LYS A 22 -17.82 -1.01 4.96
C LYS A 22 -16.67 -1.56 5.79
N LEU A 23 -15.45 -1.05 5.62
CA LEU A 23 -14.27 -1.52 6.36
C LEU A 23 -14.40 -1.29 7.87
N ILE A 24 -15.04 -0.19 8.28
CA ILE A 24 -15.29 0.14 9.68
C ILE A 24 -16.38 -0.75 10.28
N THR A 25 -17.44 -1.04 9.52
CA THR A 25 -18.62 -1.80 9.99
C THR A 25 -18.46 -3.32 9.86
N ASN A 26 -17.66 -3.79 8.90
CA ASN A 26 -17.40 -5.20 8.64
C ASN A 26 -15.96 -5.41 8.13
N GLN A 27 -15.06 -5.70 9.07
CA GLN A 27 -13.63 -5.87 8.82
C GLN A 27 -13.27 -7.11 7.97
N ALA A 28 -14.23 -7.99 7.67
CA ALA A 28 -13.98 -9.20 6.88
C ALA A 28 -13.82 -8.96 5.37
N VAL A 29 -14.02 -7.73 4.88
CA VAL A 29 -13.99 -7.40 3.45
C VAL A 29 -12.84 -6.43 3.16
N ILE A 30 -11.61 -6.96 3.10
CA ILE A 30 -10.47 -6.21 2.57
C ILE A 30 -10.44 -6.40 1.05
N GLU A 31 -10.88 -5.40 0.31
CA GLU A 31 -10.73 -5.37 -1.15
C GLU A 31 -9.28 -5.00 -1.50
N LYS A 32 -8.58 -5.90 -2.18
CA LYS A 32 -7.21 -5.66 -2.65
C LYS A 32 -7.25 -5.02 -4.03
N SER A 33 -6.36 -4.06 -4.27
CA SER A 33 -6.07 -3.59 -5.63
C SER A 33 -5.42 -4.73 -6.41
N GLU A 34 -5.93 -4.99 -7.60
CA GLU A 34 -5.38 -5.96 -8.55
C GLU A 34 -5.08 -5.30 -9.90
N LYS A 35 -4.68 -4.02 -9.89
CA LYS A 35 -4.45 -3.27 -11.12
C LYS A 35 -3.09 -3.64 -11.71
N PRO A 36 -2.95 -3.71 -13.06
CA PRO A 36 -1.68 -4.02 -13.70
C PRO A 36 -0.55 -3.03 -13.40
N TYR A 37 -0.90 -1.82 -12.94
CA TYR A 37 0.01 -0.72 -12.61
C TYR A 37 0.20 -0.53 -11.10
N ASP A 38 -0.22 -1.49 -10.27
CA ASP A 38 0.04 -1.48 -8.84
C ASP A 38 1.55 -1.56 -8.58
N TRP A 39 2.12 -0.51 -7.97
CA TRP A 39 3.57 -0.32 -7.88
C TRP A 39 4.33 -1.48 -7.24
N LEU A 40 3.77 -2.08 -6.20
CA LEU A 40 4.39 -3.18 -5.44
C LEU A 40 3.56 -4.46 -5.54
N GLY A 41 2.74 -4.58 -6.58
CA GLY A 41 1.83 -5.70 -6.79
C GLY A 41 0.50 -5.56 -6.04
N HIS A 42 -0.28 -6.64 -6.07
CA HIS A 42 -1.66 -6.61 -5.59
C HIS A 42 -1.76 -6.48 -4.08
N GLY A 43 -2.62 -5.59 -3.61
CA GLY A 43 -2.74 -5.33 -2.17
C GLY A 43 -3.49 -4.06 -1.81
N MET A 44 -3.36 -3.67 -0.55
CA MET A 44 -3.97 -2.46 0.00
C MET A 44 -2.87 -1.47 0.36
N TYR A 45 -3.03 -0.22 -0.10
CA TYR A 45 -1.99 0.80 -0.05
C TYR A 45 -2.32 1.84 1.01
N PHE A 46 -1.37 2.17 1.88
CA PHE A 46 -1.55 3.12 2.97
C PHE A 46 -0.52 4.25 2.87
N TRP A 47 -0.96 5.45 3.23
CA TRP A 47 -0.08 6.57 3.54
C TRP A 47 0.28 6.52 5.02
N GLU A 48 1.56 6.26 5.31
CA GLU A 48 2.06 6.21 6.69
C GLU A 48 2.01 7.61 7.33
N ASN A 49 1.38 7.70 8.49
CA ASN A 49 1.27 8.90 9.32
C ASN A 49 0.77 10.16 8.59
N ASN A 50 0.01 10.00 7.50
CA ASN A 50 -0.38 11.11 6.64
C ASN A 50 -1.84 11.01 6.13
N LEU A 51 -2.77 11.41 7.01
CA LEU A 51 -4.21 11.48 6.71
C LEU A 51 -4.50 12.44 5.56
N GLU A 52 -3.85 13.61 5.53
CA GLU A 52 -4.07 14.62 4.50
C GLU A 52 -3.74 14.07 3.12
N ARG A 53 -2.61 13.38 2.99
CA ARG A 53 -2.20 12.79 1.71
C ARG A 53 -3.17 11.71 1.23
N ALA A 54 -3.68 10.88 2.15
CA ALA A 54 -4.70 9.88 1.83
C ALA A 54 -6.01 10.52 1.34
N ARG A 55 -6.43 11.62 1.97
CA ARG A 55 -7.61 12.40 1.56
C ARG A 55 -7.42 13.04 0.20
N GLN A 56 -6.30 13.74 -0.03
CA GLN A 56 -5.97 14.32 -1.33
C GLN A 56 -6.05 13.27 -2.44
N TRP A 57 -5.53 12.06 -2.19
CA TRP A 57 -5.61 10.98 -3.16
C TRP A 57 -7.05 10.54 -3.49
N ALA A 58 -7.91 10.44 -2.48
CA ALA A 58 -9.32 10.11 -2.67
C ALA A 58 -10.07 11.24 -3.40
N GLU A 59 -9.85 12.50 -3.01
CA GLU A 59 -10.44 13.67 -3.68
C GLU A 59 -10.01 13.77 -5.14
N ASP A 60 -8.73 13.50 -5.45
CA ASP A 60 -8.23 13.46 -6.82
C ASP A 60 -8.96 12.40 -7.66
N LYS A 61 -9.19 11.20 -7.09
CA LYS A 61 -9.96 10.14 -7.74
C LYS A 61 -11.43 10.53 -7.94
N GLN A 62 -12.05 11.20 -6.97
CA GLN A 62 -13.41 11.71 -7.09
C GLN A 62 -13.51 12.75 -8.20
N ARG A 63 -12.55 13.70 -8.28
CA ARG A 63 -12.52 14.71 -9.36
C ARG A 63 -12.34 14.08 -10.75
N ARG A 64 -11.69 12.91 -10.84
CA ARG A 64 -11.58 12.13 -12.09
C ARG A 64 -12.78 11.21 -12.35
N GLY A 65 -13.77 11.16 -11.44
CA GLY A 65 -14.94 10.31 -11.57
C GLY A 65 -14.68 8.81 -11.35
N GLU A 66 -13.53 8.45 -10.76
CA GLU A 66 -13.17 7.05 -10.49
C GLU A 66 -13.87 6.49 -9.24
N ILE A 67 -14.27 7.37 -8.33
CA ILE A 67 -15.04 7.06 -7.11
C ILE A 67 -16.17 8.08 -6.97
N LYS A 68 -17.21 7.73 -6.20
CA LYS A 68 -18.40 8.57 -6.03
C LYS A 68 -18.16 9.67 -5.00
N GLU A 69 -17.59 9.29 -3.86
CA GLU A 69 -17.36 10.20 -2.72
C GLU A 69 -16.04 9.85 -2.04
N ALA A 70 -15.19 10.84 -1.80
CA ALA A 70 -13.90 10.66 -1.17
C ALA A 70 -14.05 10.26 0.30
N GLY A 71 -13.45 9.14 0.67
CA GLY A 71 -13.36 8.64 2.05
C GLY A 71 -11.92 8.27 2.41
N VAL A 72 -11.64 8.26 3.72
CA VAL A 72 -10.38 7.75 4.24
C VAL A 72 -10.66 6.84 5.43
N VAL A 73 -9.99 5.69 5.46
CA VAL A 73 -9.98 4.78 6.62
C VAL A 73 -8.58 4.77 7.25
N GLY A 74 -8.53 4.90 8.57
CA GLY A 74 -7.31 4.74 9.35
C GLY A 74 -7.12 3.30 9.78
N ALA A 75 -5.88 2.82 9.79
CA ALA A 75 -5.52 1.48 10.24
C ALA A 75 -4.29 1.53 11.15
N VAL A 76 -4.27 0.64 12.15
CA VAL A 76 -3.07 0.32 12.92
C VAL A 76 -2.47 -0.93 12.29
N LEU A 77 -1.24 -0.81 11.78
CA LEU A 77 -0.57 -1.83 11.00
C LEU A 77 0.58 -2.42 11.80
N GLN A 78 0.64 -3.76 11.87
CA GLN A 78 1.81 -4.49 12.32
C GLN A 78 2.50 -5.10 11.09
N LEU A 79 3.55 -4.43 10.60
CA LEU A 79 4.18 -4.78 9.31
C LEU A 79 5.04 -6.06 9.36
N GLY A 80 5.52 -6.46 10.55
CA GLY A 80 6.34 -7.66 10.72
C GLY A 80 7.63 -7.60 9.89
N ASN A 81 7.92 -8.69 9.17
CA ASN A 81 9.06 -8.78 8.25
C ASN A 81 8.72 -8.16 6.88
N CYS A 82 8.84 -6.84 6.79
CA CYS A 82 8.48 -6.05 5.61
C CYS A 82 9.71 -5.68 4.78
N LEU A 83 9.57 -5.66 3.44
CA LEU A 83 10.58 -5.15 2.53
C LEU A 83 10.65 -3.62 2.65
N ASP A 84 11.60 -3.13 3.44
CA ASP A 84 11.80 -1.71 3.67
C ASP A 84 12.84 -1.12 2.71
N PHE A 85 12.41 -0.31 1.75
CA PHE A 85 13.29 0.35 0.79
C PHE A 85 14.18 1.46 1.38
N LEU A 86 14.08 1.76 2.67
CA LEU A 86 15.02 2.63 3.38
C LEU A 86 16.14 1.85 4.10
N ASP A 87 16.02 0.53 4.19
CA ASP A 87 17.03 -0.32 4.83
C ASP A 87 18.04 -0.83 3.81
N SER A 88 19.33 -0.63 4.11
CA SER A 88 20.44 -1.08 3.26
C SER A 88 20.42 -2.58 2.99
N LYS A 89 19.96 -3.41 3.93
CA LYS A 89 19.81 -4.86 3.74
C LYS A 89 18.87 -5.17 2.58
N TYR A 90 17.70 -4.55 2.56
CA TYR A 90 16.67 -4.78 1.54
C TYR A 90 17.03 -4.11 0.21
N LEU A 91 17.72 -2.97 0.24
CA LEU A 91 18.27 -2.36 -0.96
C LEU A 91 19.31 -3.27 -1.65
N ASN A 92 20.21 -3.88 -0.87
CA ASN A 92 21.19 -4.84 -1.40
C ASN A 92 20.49 -6.10 -1.95
N LEU A 93 19.45 -6.59 -1.26
CA LEU A 93 18.64 -7.71 -1.72
C LEU A 93 17.96 -7.38 -3.06
N LEU A 94 17.32 -6.22 -3.15
CA LEU A 94 16.64 -5.75 -4.37
C LEU A 94 17.60 -5.66 -5.55
N ALA A 95 18.82 -5.16 -5.35
CA ALA A 95 19.83 -5.06 -6.40
C ALA A 95 20.21 -6.43 -6.99
N VAL A 96 20.26 -7.48 -6.17
CA VAL A 96 20.50 -8.86 -6.64
C VAL A 96 19.31 -9.36 -7.46
N TYR A 97 18.08 -9.23 -6.93
CA TYR A 97 16.88 -9.68 -7.63
C TYR A 97 16.63 -8.94 -8.94
N TYR A 98 16.94 -7.64 -9.00
CA TYR A 98 16.85 -6.87 -10.23
C TYR A 98 17.73 -7.47 -11.34
N LYS A 99 18.98 -7.85 -11.04
CA LYS A 99 19.87 -8.49 -12.02
C LYS A 99 19.31 -9.83 -12.51
N LEU A 100 18.75 -10.63 -11.61
CA LEU A 100 18.09 -11.90 -11.95
C LEU A 100 16.87 -11.69 -12.85
N MET A 101 16.04 -10.68 -12.53
CA MET A 101 14.86 -10.33 -13.33
C MET A 101 15.25 -9.90 -14.75
N VAL A 102 16.27 -9.04 -14.89
CA VAL A 102 16.79 -8.62 -16.21
C VAL A 102 17.31 -9.82 -17.00
N ALA A 103 18.07 -10.72 -16.37
CA ALA A 103 18.57 -11.93 -17.05
C ALA A 103 17.42 -12.83 -17.55
N ASN A 104 16.38 -13.02 -16.75
CA ASN A 104 15.20 -13.81 -17.15
C ASN A 104 14.42 -13.16 -18.29
N LEU A 105 14.33 -11.82 -18.32
CA LEU A 105 13.65 -11.09 -19.38
C LEU A 105 14.39 -11.13 -20.73
N ILE A 106 15.71 -11.30 -20.73
CA ILE A 106 16.53 -11.42 -21.95
C ILE A 106 16.42 -12.82 -22.58
N VAL A 107 16.02 -13.82 -21.80
CA VAL A 107 15.91 -15.23 -22.23
C VAL A 107 14.50 -15.57 -22.74
N LEU A 108 13.54 -14.63 -22.63
CA LEU A 108 12.20 -14.69 -23.23
C LEU A 108 12.16 -13.92 -24.56
#